data_AF-E4UTR9-F1
#
_entry.id   AF-E4UTR9-F1
#
_cell.length_a   1.000
_cell.length_b   1.000
_cell.length_c   1.000
_cell.angle_alpha   90.00
_cell.angle_beta   90.00
_cell.angle_gamma   90.00
#
_symmetry.space_group_name_H-M   'P 1'
#
loop_
_entity.id
_entity.type
_entity.pdbx_description
1 polymer ?
#
loop_
_entity_poly.entity_id
_entity_poly.type
_entity_poly.pdbx_seq_one_letter_code
_entity_poly.pdbx_strand_id
1 'polypeptide(L)'
;MATPARQNFEGIAQMLDAVTIKQPATWGFVVYRCSYNNEDAWQTILQKLREEIVESLELAGREDLLPRHEMIIMDDRAKYEGATSHDIRDHFTSWVFDTLPSITAIPLTESERQLTLINDTRILGRETEFGTQYTFCLFVDDICLESINYMDPPVIKLLAKHFGALDPSERDYIIHPDYEDGETDNEEEDVGWMYFEIHEYVEMYDLLEDGTEWWYEKYRRPPLLPYDCIADQNPGYWRN
;
A
#
# COMPACT_ATOMS: atom_id res chain seq x y z
N MET A 1 -7.00 -3.34 33.14
CA MET A 1 -7.17 -2.71 31.82
C MET A 1 -5.99 -1.78 31.64
N ALA A 2 -4.97 -2.23 30.91
CA ALA A 2 -3.89 -1.35 30.49
C ALA A 2 -4.48 -0.43 29.41
N THR A 3 -4.31 0.88 29.55
CA THR A 3 -4.53 1.82 28.45
C THR A 3 -3.68 1.33 27.28
N PRO A 4 -4.21 1.17 26.06
CA PRO A 4 -3.36 0.94 24.91
C PRO A 4 -2.32 2.07 24.89
N ALA A 5 -1.05 1.74 24.64
CA ALA A 5 -0.07 2.78 24.37
C ALA A 5 -0.66 3.65 23.25
N ARG A 6 -0.70 4.98 23.44
CA ARG A 6 -1.05 5.86 22.33
C ARG A 6 -0.08 5.55 21.21
N GLN A 7 -0.59 5.08 20.07
CA GLN A 7 0.17 5.08 18.84
C GLN A 7 0.52 6.54 18.58
N ASN A 8 1.81 6.84 18.58
CA ASN A 8 2.26 8.23 18.49
C ASN A 8 2.41 8.69 17.04
N PHE A 9 2.29 7.81 16.04
CA PHE A 9 2.50 8.10 14.62
C PHE A 9 3.78 8.89 14.35
N GLU A 10 4.90 8.37 14.88
CA GLU A 10 6.19 9.06 14.86
C GLU A 10 6.84 8.96 13.47
N GLY A 11 6.66 7.86 12.74
CA GLY A 11 7.18 7.68 11.39
C GLY A 11 6.63 8.74 10.43
N ILE A 12 5.29 8.92 10.41
CA ILE A 12 4.62 9.97 9.62
C ILE A 12 5.14 11.35 10.00
N ALA A 13 5.25 11.65 11.30
CA ALA A 13 5.70 12.95 11.76
C ALA A 13 7.15 13.25 11.33
N GLN A 14 8.03 12.27 11.44
CA GLN A 14 9.44 12.38 11.06
C GLN A 14 9.59 12.57 9.55
N MET A 15 8.86 11.80 8.74
CA MET A 15 8.86 11.93 7.28
C MET A 15 8.44 13.34 6.85
N LEU A 16 7.35 13.86 7.44
CA LEU A 16 6.82 15.17 7.05
C LEU A 16 7.77 16.34 7.39
N ASP A 17 8.68 16.15 8.33
CA ASP A 17 9.68 17.15 8.72
C ASP A 17 11.07 16.88 8.07
N ALA A 18 11.16 15.87 7.19
CA ALA A 18 12.40 15.51 6.51
C ALA A 18 12.89 16.64 5.59
N VAL A 19 14.20 16.93 5.68
CA VAL A 19 14.87 17.97 4.88
C VAL A 19 15.11 17.56 3.42
N THR A 20 14.89 16.30 3.08
CA THR A 20 15.05 15.73 1.74
C THR A 20 13.87 16.07 0.81
N ILE A 21 12.70 16.39 1.37
CA ILE A 21 11.46 16.68 0.65
C ILE A 21 11.12 18.17 0.75
N LYS A 22 10.55 18.73 -0.32
CA LYS A 22 10.05 20.11 -0.34
C LYS A 22 8.87 20.25 0.60
N GLN A 23 8.82 21.41 1.26
CA GLN A 23 7.76 21.74 2.20
C GLN A 23 6.69 22.65 1.56
N PRO A 24 5.41 22.51 1.93
CA PRO A 24 4.87 21.49 2.84
C PRO A 24 4.81 20.10 2.18
N ALA A 25 5.32 19.08 2.87
CA ALA A 25 5.17 17.68 2.45
C ALA A 25 3.78 17.13 2.80
N THR A 26 3.32 16.11 2.08
CA THR A 26 2.08 15.38 2.35
C THR A 26 2.37 13.91 2.64
N TRP A 27 1.41 13.23 3.26
CA TRP A 27 1.46 11.80 3.54
C TRP A 27 0.14 11.14 3.13
N GLY A 28 0.18 9.84 2.82
CA GLY A 28 -0.98 9.06 2.40
C GLY A 28 -0.69 8.23 1.17
N PHE A 29 -1.43 7.14 0.98
CA PHE A 29 -1.15 6.23 -0.12
C PHE A 29 -1.64 6.78 -1.47
N VAL A 30 -0.95 6.36 -2.53
CA VAL A 30 -1.52 6.34 -3.88
C VAL A 30 -2.49 5.16 -3.98
N VAL A 31 -3.72 5.41 -4.40
CA VAL A 31 -4.80 4.39 -4.45
C VAL A 31 -5.20 4.14 -5.91
N TYR A 32 -4.96 2.92 -6.38
CA TYR A 32 -5.36 2.47 -7.71
C TYR A 32 -6.72 1.79 -7.68
N ARG A 33 -7.62 2.27 -8.55
CA ARG A 33 -8.88 1.60 -8.83
C ARG A 33 -8.68 0.62 -9.99
N CYS A 34 -8.61 -0.68 -9.67
CA CYS A 34 -8.34 -1.74 -10.65
C CYS A 34 -9.60 -2.53 -11.03
N SER A 35 -10.64 -2.45 -10.20
CA SER A 35 -11.98 -2.94 -10.53
C SER A 35 -13.01 -1.82 -10.62
N TYR A 36 -13.85 -1.90 -11.65
CA TYR A 36 -14.96 -0.98 -11.88
C TYR A 36 -16.31 -1.72 -11.91
N ASN A 37 -16.35 -2.92 -11.34
CA ASN A 37 -17.55 -3.77 -11.35
C ASN A 37 -18.65 -3.24 -10.40
N ASN A 38 -18.30 -2.41 -9.42
CA ASN A 38 -19.20 -1.92 -8.39
C ASN A 38 -18.82 -0.50 -7.92
N GLU A 39 -19.58 0.50 -8.37
CA GLU A 39 -19.34 1.90 -8.01
C GLU A 39 -19.68 2.20 -6.54
N ASP A 40 -20.78 1.64 -6.02
CA ASP A 40 -21.21 1.90 -4.65
C ASP A 40 -20.21 1.33 -3.63
N ALA A 41 -19.68 0.13 -3.89
CA ALA A 41 -18.61 -0.45 -3.08
C ALA A 41 -17.32 0.37 -3.14
N TRP A 42 -16.95 0.89 -4.33
CA TRP A 42 -15.79 1.76 -4.49
C TRP A 42 -15.91 3.04 -3.65
N GLN A 43 -17.05 3.72 -3.74
CA GLN A 43 -17.31 4.90 -2.92
C GLN A 43 -17.32 4.57 -1.42
N THR A 44 -17.81 3.38 -1.05
CA THR A 44 -17.80 2.91 0.34
C THR A 44 -16.39 2.66 0.86
N ILE A 45 -15.49 2.07 0.06
CA ILE A 45 -14.07 1.92 0.43
C ILE A 45 -13.44 3.29 0.66
N LEU A 46 -13.60 4.23 -0.28
CA LEU A 46 -13.03 5.57 -0.13
C LEU A 46 -13.58 6.30 1.10
N GLN A 47 -14.86 6.11 1.40
CA GLN A 47 -15.48 6.69 2.60
C GLN A 47 -14.89 6.08 3.87
N LYS A 48 -14.81 4.75 3.96
CA LYS A 48 -14.24 4.05 5.11
C LYS A 48 -12.77 4.39 5.36
N LEU A 49 -11.96 4.50 4.30
CA LEU A 49 -10.57 4.94 4.43
C LEU A 49 -10.51 6.34 5.07
N ARG A 50 -11.30 7.29 4.59
CA ARG A 50 -11.33 8.66 5.12
C ARG A 50 -11.81 8.72 6.57
N GLU A 51 -12.84 7.94 6.90
CA GLU A 51 -13.34 7.81 8.28
C GLU A 51 -12.26 7.26 9.19
N GLU A 52 -11.61 6.17 8.80
CA GLU A 52 -10.52 5.56 9.58
C GLU A 52 -9.37 6.54 9.83
N ILE A 53 -8.94 7.28 8.81
CA ILE A 53 -7.88 8.28 8.96
C ILE A 53 -8.24 9.31 10.04
N VAL A 54 -9.47 9.79 10.05
CA VAL A 54 -9.92 10.78 11.05
C VAL A 54 -9.99 10.13 12.44
N GLU A 55 -10.63 8.97 12.55
CA GLU A 55 -10.83 8.27 13.82
C GLU A 55 -9.51 7.87 14.48
N SER A 56 -8.58 7.26 13.72
CA SER A 56 -7.25 6.88 14.19
C SER A 56 -6.45 8.08 14.72
N LEU A 57 -6.45 9.21 13.99
CA LEU A 57 -5.72 10.40 14.41
C LEU A 57 -6.34 11.07 15.65
N GLU A 58 -7.67 11.12 15.74
CA GLU A 58 -8.38 11.64 16.93
C GLU A 58 -8.09 10.78 18.16
N LEU A 59 -8.12 9.45 18.03
CA LEU A 59 -7.81 8.52 19.12
C LEU A 59 -6.36 8.65 19.62
N ALA A 60 -5.42 8.87 18.69
CA ALA A 60 -4.01 9.09 18.99
C ALA A 60 -3.73 10.50 19.57
N GLY A 61 -4.64 11.47 19.36
CA GLY A 61 -4.38 12.89 19.65
C GLY A 61 -3.35 13.51 18.70
N ARG A 62 -3.38 13.08 17.43
CA ARG A 62 -2.48 13.47 16.33
C ARG A 62 -3.22 14.14 15.17
N GLU A 63 -4.30 14.88 15.48
CA GLU A 63 -5.08 15.62 14.49
C GLU A 63 -4.25 16.68 13.74
N ASP A 64 -3.05 17.03 14.25
CA ASP A 64 -2.05 17.86 13.58
C ASP A 64 -1.57 17.28 12.25
N LEU A 65 -1.68 15.96 12.05
CA LEU A 65 -1.30 15.27 10.82
C LEU A 65 -2.37 15.37 9.72
N LEU A 66 -3.63 15.54 10.09
CA LEU A 66 -4.77 15.52 9.14
C LEU A 66 -4.66 16.58 8.02
N PRO A 67 -4.25 17.83 8.28
CA PRO A 67 -4.09 18.83 7.21
C PRO A 67 -3.03 18.51 6.16
N ARG A 68 -2.10 17.59 6.46
CA ARG A 68 -1.05 17.13 5.54
C ARG A 68 -1.37 15.78 4.89
N HIS A 69 -2.54 15.19 5.17
CA HIS A 69 -2.97 13.94 4.55
C HIS A 69 -3.48 14.17 3.12
N GLU A 70 -3.01 13.35 2.19
CA GLU A 70 -3.42 13.33 0.78
C GLU A 70 -3.46 11.90 0.25
N MET A 71 -4.65 11.41 -0.09
CA MET A 71 -4.81 10.21 -0.91
C MET A 71 -4.82 10.59 -2.40
N ILE A 72 -3.83 10.09 -3.15
CA ILE A 72 -3.73 10.29 -4.59
C ILE A 72 -4.52 9.18 -5.29
N ILE A 73 -5.68 9.53 -5.87
CA ILE A 73 -6.55 8.56 -6.52
C ILE A 73 -6.19 8.39 -8.00
N MET A 74 -5.80 7.17 -8.38
CA MET A 74 -5.54 6.75 -9.76
C MET A 74 -6.79 6.02 -10.30
N ASP A 75 -7.72 6.80 -10.86
CA ASP A 75 -8.98 6.34 -11.43
C ASP A 75 -9.00 6.63 -12.95
N ASP A 76 -8.56 5.65 -13.73
CA ASP A 76 -8.54 5.67 -15.19
C ASP A 76 -8.90 4.28 -15.70
N ARG A 77 -10.21 4.06 -15.93
CA ARG A 77 -10.76 2.78 -16.36
C ARG A 77 -10.07 2.20 -17.59
N ALA A 78 -9.68 3.05 -18.53
CA ALA A 78 -9.04 2.60 -19.76
C ALA A 78 -7.64 2.01 -19.53
N LYS A 79 -6.99 2.38 -18.42
CA LYS A 79 -5.66 1.90 -18.04
C LYS A 79 -5.69 0.80 -17.00
N TYR A 80 -6.61 0.86 -16.05
CA TYR A 80 -6.51 0.06 -14.82
C TYR A 80 -7.57 -1.03 -14.68
N GLU A 81 -8.63 -1.05 -15.51
CA GLU A 81 -9.60 -2.15 -15.47
C GLU A 81 -8.92 -3.49 -15.76
N GLY A 82 -8.95 -4.39 -14.78
CA GLY A 82 -8.35 -5.73 -14.90
C GLY A 82 -6.82 -5.74 -14.88
N ALA A 83 -6.17 -4.63 -14.51
CA ALA A 83 -4.72 -4.58 -14.35
C ALA A 83 -4.25 -5.53 -13.25
N THR A 84 -3.13 -6.21 -13.48
CA THR A 84 -2.50 -7.10 -12.50
C THR A 84 -1.66 -6.31 -11.48
N SER A 85 -1.25 -6.96 -10.39
CA SER A 85 -0.28 -6.40 -9.44
C SER A 85 1.01 -5.96 -10.14
N HIS A 86 1.49 -6.72 -11.14
CA HIS A 86 2.65 -6.37 -11.95
C HIS A 86 2.44 -5.12 -12.81
N ASP A 87 1.28 -4.99 -13.47
CA ASP A 87 0.98 -3.82 -14.31
C ASP A 87 0.93 -2.53 -13.48
N ILE A 88 0.37 -2.61 -12.26
CA ILE A 88 0.33 -1.49 -11.35
C ILE A 88 1.72 -1.18 -10.78
N ARG A 89 2.57 -2.18 -10.50
CA ARG A 89 3.98 -1.92 -10.13
C ARG A 89 4.74 -1.19 -11.23
N ASP A 90 4.61 -1.62 -12.50
CA ASP A 90 5.25 -0.93 -13.63
C ASP A 90 4.85 0.55 -13.70
N HIS A 91 3.54 0.79 -13.63
CA HIS A 91 3.00 2.15 -13.67
C HIS A 91 3.45 2.96 -12.45
N PHE A 92 3.39 2.38 -11.26
CA PHE A 92 3.76 3.06 -10.01
C PHE A 92 5.25 3.40 -9.99
N THR A 93 6.13 2.49 -10.42
CA THR A 93 7.58 2.79 -10.58
C THR A 93 7.80 3.97 -11.53
N SER A 94 7.08 4.02 -12.65
CA SER A 94 7.18 5.13 -13.61
C SER A 94 6.65 6.44 -13.00
N TRP A 95 5.52 6.38 -12.30
CA TRP A 95 4.93 7.53 -11.62
C TRP A 95 5.86 8.11 -10.55
N VAL A 96 6.50 7.25 -9.74
CA VAL A 96 7.50 7.67 -8.75
C VAL A 96 8.65 8.38 -9.47
N PHE A 97 9.26 7.74 -10.48
CA PHE A 97 10.37 8.31 -11.24
C PHE A 97 10.08 9.72 -11.79
N ASP A 98 8.87 9.94 -12.29
CA ASP A 98 8.42 11.22 -12.84
C ASP A 98 8.04 12.25 -11.75
N THR A 99 7.58 11.79 -10.59
CA THR A 99 7.15 12.65 -9.48
C THR A 99 8.34 13.18 -8.66
N LEU A 100 9.39 12.37 -8.47
CA LEU A 100 10.52 12.71 -7.59
C LEU A 100 11.12 14.12 -7.82
N PRO A 101 11.42 14.57 -9.06
CA PRO A 101 11.99 15.89 -9.28
C PRO A 101 11.12 17.06 -8.76
N SER A 102 9.81 16.86 -8.72
CA SER A 102 8.87 17.87 -8.23
C SER A 102 8.87 17.97 -6.71
N ILE A 103 9.13 16.88 -6.00
CA ILE A 103 9.05 16.80 -4.53
C ILE A 103 10.39 16.91 -3.82
N THR A 104 11.53 16.58 -4.46
CA THR A 104 12.82 16.60 -3.73
C THR A 104 13.29 18.03 -3.47
N ALA A 105 13.75 18.31 -2.24
CA ALA A 105 14.33 19.60 -1.87
C ALA A 105 15.73 19.78 -2.47
N ILE A 106 16.49 18.69 -2.56
CA ILE A 106 17.80 18.63 -3.19
C ILE A 106 17.63 17.92 -4.55
N PRO A 107 18.06 18.54 -5.67
CA PRO A 107 17.99 17.88 -6.98
C PRO A 107 18.79 16.59 -6.99
N LEU A 108 18.15 15.50 -7.45
CA LEU A 108 18.82 14.23 -7.68
C LEU A 108 19.70 14.32 -8.94
N THR A 109 20.87 13.71 -8.90
CA THR A 109 21.65 13.43 -10.11
C THR A 109 20.92 12.43 -10.98
N GLU A 110 21.24 12.39 -12.28
CA GLU A 110 20.64 11.43 -13.21
C GLU A 110 20.86 9.99 -12.75
N SER A 111 22.05 9.66 -12.24
CA SER A 111 22.35 8.33 -11.70
C SER A 111 21.49 7.99 -10.49
N GLU A 112 21.32 8.93 -9.55
CA GLU A 112 20.42 8.73 -8.40
C GLU A 112 18.97 8.57 -8.82
N ARG A 113 18.53 9.32 -9.84
CA ARG A 113 17.17 9.19 -10.38
C ARG A 113 16.96 7.82 -11.03
N GLN A 114 17.92 7.32 -11.78
CA GLN A 114 17.82 6.00 -12.42
C GLN A 114 17.76 4.84 -11.43
N LEU A 115 18.33 5.00 -10.21
CA LEU A 115 18.21 3.97 -9.17
C LEU A 115 16.75 3.73 -8.75
N THR A 116 15.85 4.70 -8.92
CA THR A 116 14.43 4.55 -8.55
C THR A 116 13.65 3.64 -9.50
N LEU A 117 14.20 3.37 -10.69
CA LEU A 117 13.67 2.39 -11.65
C LEU A 117 14.11 0.96 -11.32
N ILE A 118 15.10 0.79 -10.44
CA ILE A 118 15.54 -0.53 -10.02
C ILE A 118 14.51 -1.05 -9.01
N ASN A 119 13.92 -2.19 -9.33
CA ASN A 119 13.08 -2.95 -8.42
C ASN A 119 13.82 -4.28 -8.14
N ASP A 120 14.65 -4.32 -7.09
CA ASP A 120 15.31 -5.54 -6.61
C ASP A 120 14.90 -5.76 -5.15
N THR A 121 14.42 -6.96 -4.83
CA THR A 121 13.97 -7.34 -3.48
C THR A 121 15.08 -7.24 -2.42
N ARG A 122 16.35 -7.17 -2.84
CA ARG A 122 17.52 -7.07 -1.96
C ARG A 122 18.13 -5.67 -1.92
N ILE A 123 17.69 -4.76 -2.78
CA ILE A 123 18.21 -3.39 -2.86
C ILE A 123 17.03 -2.44 -2.80
N LEU A 124 16.78 -1.89 -1.62
CA LEU A 124 15.85 -0.77 -1.47
C LEU A 124 16.47 0.46 -2.15
N GLY A 125 15.77 1.00 -3.15
CA GLY A 125 16.17 2.24 -3.78
C GLY A 125 15.99 3.44 -2.83
N ARG A 126 16.46 4.61 -3.27
CA ARG A 126 16.39 5.86 -2.47
C ARG A 126 14.95 6.35 -2.25
N GLU A 127 13.95 5.74 -2.87
CA GLU A 127 12.54 6.05 -2.63
C GLU A 127 12.11 5.94 -1.16
N THR A 128 12.78 5.09 -0.38
CA THR A 128 12.58 5.01 1.08
C THR A 128 12.92 6.32 1.80
N GLU A 129 13.80 7.15 1.22
CA GLU A 129 14.14 8.49 1.76
C GLU A 129 13.06 9.54 1.50
N PHE A 130 12.08 9.23 0.65
CA PHE A 130 10.99 10.14 0.28
C PHE A 130 9.64 9.75 0.90
N GLY A 131 9.58 8.65 1.64
CA GLY A 131 8.43 8.21 2.43
C GLY A 131 7.60 7.09 1.80
N THR A 132 6.71 6.52 2.60
CA THR A 132 5.85 5.37 2.28
C THR A 132 5.03 5.57 1.02
N GLN A 133 4.59 6.80 0.75
CA GLN A 133 3.83 7.17 -0.45
C GLN A 133 4.55 6.83 -1.78
N TYR A 134 5.88 6.67 -1.77
CA TYR A 134 6.69 6.37 -2.97
C TYR A 134 7.27 4.96 -2.99
N THR A 135 7.01 4.16 -1.95
CA THR A 135 7.47 2.76 -1.83
C THR A 135 6.32 1.77 -1.87
N PHE A 136 5.13 2.20 -1.44
CA PHE A 136 3.92 1.38 -1.41
C PHE A 136 2.72 2.15 -2.00
N CYS A 137 1.82 1.38 -2.61
CA CYS A 137 0.52 1.90 -3.05
C CYS A 137 -0.60 0.95 -2.66
N LEU A 138 -1.83 1.45 -2.63
CA LEU A 138 -3.02 0.65 -2.45
C LEU A 138 -3.60 0.26 -3.81
N PHE A 139 -4.05 -0.98 -3.90
CA PHE A 139 -4.63 -1.58 -5.09
C PHE A 139 -6.03 -2.10 -4.75
N VAL A 140 -7.06 -1.62 -5.44
CA VAL A 140 -8.45 -2.00 -5.14
C VAL A 140 -8.99 -2.85 -6.28
N ASP A 141 -9.14 -4.15 -5.99
CA ASP A 141 -9.69 -5.15 -6.90
C ASP A 141 -11.09 -5.64 -6.49
N ASP A 142 -11.56 -6.67 -7.18
CA ASP A 142 -12.87 -7.26 -6.93
C ASP A 142 -12.99 -7.79 -5.49
N ILE A 143 -11.93 -8.36 -4.90
CA ILE A 143 -11.99 -8.88 -3.53
C ILE A 143 -12.13 -7.72 -2.54
N CYS A 144 -11.40 -6.63 -2.73
CA CYS A 144 -11.57 -5.42 -1.92
C CYS A 144 -13.02 -4.90 -1.99
N LEU A 145 -13.58 -4.77 -3.19
CA LEU A 145 -14.96 -4.27 -3.39
C LEU A 145 -16.01 -5.21 -2.78
N GLU A 146 -15.84 -6.51 -2.95
CA GLU A 146 -16.75 -7.51 -2.39
C GLU A 146 -16.67 -7.57 -0.86
N SER A 147 -15.48 -7.39 -0.28
CA SER A 147 -15.26 -7.47 1.17
C SER A 147 -16.16 -6.54 1.97
N ILE A 148 -16.62 -5.43 1.40
CA ILE A 148 -17.62 -4.52 1.99
C ILE A 148 -18.88 -5.25 2.49
N ASN A 149 -19.28 -6.34 1.82
CA ASN A 149 -20.50 -7.09 2.15
C ASN A 149 -20.25 -8.36 2.96
N TYR A 150 -18.99 -8.81 3.04
CA TYR A 150 -18.63 -10.14 3.56
C TYR A 150 -17.64 -10.11 4.73
N MET A 151 -16.97 -8.97 4.95
CA MET A 151 -15.98 -8.78 5.99
C MET A 151 -16.27 -7.51 6.78
N ASP A 152 -16.02 -7.57 8.08
CA ASP A 152 -16.07 -6.41 8.97
C ASP A 152 -14.88 -6.54 9.96
N PRO A 153 -13.80 -5.76 9.75
CA PRO A 153 -13.64 -4.70 8.77
C PRO A 153 -13.36 -5.21 7.34
N PRO A 154 -13.70 -4.43 6.29
CA PRO A 154 -13.30 -4.73 4.92
C PRO A 154 -11.79 -4.62 4.72
N VAL A 155 -11.29 -5.18 3.62
CA VAL A 155 -9.84 -5.26 3.33
C VAL A 155 -9.44 -4.43 2.11
N ILE A 156 -8.17 -4.04 2.10
CA ILE A 156 -7.53 -3.37 0.98
C ILE A 156 -6.16 -4.01 0.68
N LYS A 157 -5.73 -3.99 -0.58
CA LYS A 157 -4.44 -4.58 -0.98
C LYS A 157 -3.34 -3.53 -0.87
N LEU A 158 -2.28 -3.85 -0.15
CA LEU A 158 -1.02 -3.12 -0.12
C LEU A 158 -0.05 -3.74 -1.13
N LEU A 159 0.50 -2.91 -2.01
CA LEU A 159 1.41 -3.34 -3.07
C LEU A 159 2.79 -2.69 -2.87
N ALA A 160 3.83 -3.52 -2.76
CA ALA A 160 5.21 -3.07 -2.63
C ALA A 160 5.83 -2.83 -4.00
N LYS A 161 6.44 -1.65 -4.20
CA LYS A 161 7.15 -1.30 -5.44
C LYS A 161 8.39 -2.17 -5.67
N HIS A 162 9.20 -2.37 -4.62
CA HIS A 162 10.54 -2.95 -4.71
C HIS A 162 10.56 -4.45 -5.06
N PHE A 163 9.40 -5.12 -5.00
CA PHE A 163 9.28 -6.54 -5.34
C PHE A 163 9.45 -6.87 -6.82
N GLY A 164 9.59 -5.84 -7.65
CA GLY A 164 9.79 -6.04 -9.08
C GLY A 164 8.48 -6.28 -9.80
N ALA A 165 8.45 -5.84 -11.05
CA ALA A 165 7.59 -6.45 -12.03
C ALA A 165 8.42 -7.54 -12.70
N LEU A 166 7.89 -8.75 -12.75
CA LEU A 166 8.47 -9.79 -13.59
C LEU A 166 8.52 -9.29 -15.03
N ASP A 167 9.49 -9.77 -15.81
CA ASP A 167 9.48 -9.53 -17.25
C ASP A 167 8.10 -9.96 -17.78
N PRO A 168 7.48 -9.22 -18.73
CA PRO A 168 6.13 -9.56 -19.19
C PRO A 168 5.97 -11.01 -19.66
N SER A 169 7.05 -11.65 -20.13
CA SER A 169 7.07 -13.07 -20.51
C SER A 169 7.03 -14.06 -19.35
N GLU A 170 7.33 -13.60 -18.14
CA GLU A 170 7.40 -14.40 -16.91
C GLU A 170 6.15 -14.23 -16.03
N ARG A 171 5.23 -13.34 -16.39
CA ARG A 171 4.00 -13.06 -15.61
C ARG A 171 2.90 -14.11 -15.75
N ASP A 172 3.01 -15.01 -16.73
CA ASP A 172 2.02 -16.07 -17.00
C ASP A 172 2.41 -17.37 -16.27
N TYR A 173 2.66 -17.27 -14.96
CA TYR A 173 2.91 -18.42 -14.10
C TYR A 173 1.61 -18.97 -13.53
N ILE A 174 1.63 -20.25 -13.18
CA ILE A 174 0.47 -20.91 -12.58
C ILE A 174 0.47 -20.59 -11.09
N ILE A 175 -0.53 -19.82 -10.67
CA ILE A 175 -0.75 -19.54 -9.24
C ILE A 175 -1.13 -20.84 -8.53
N HIS A 176 -0.51 -21.09 -7.39
CA HIS A 176 -0.82 -22.24 -6.54
C HIS A 176 -2.29 -22.15 -6.06
N PRO A 177 -3.09 -23.22 -6.14
CA PRO A 177 -4.55 -23.17 -5.98
C PRO A 177 -5.06 -22.69 -4.61
N ASP A 178 -4.22 -22.77 -3.57
CA ASP A 178 -4.57 -22.34 -2.21
C ASP A 178 -4.24 -20.86 -1.92
N TYR A 179 -3.62 -20.16 -2.88
CA TYR A 179 -3.16 -18.78 -2.73
C TYR A 179 -3.72 -17.88 -3.84
N GLU A 180 -3.71 -16.56 -3.60
CA GLU A 180 -4.13 -15.56 -4.59
C GLU A 180 -2.97 -15.12 -5.51
N ASP A 181 -1.74 -15.53 -5.19
CA ASP A 181 -0.54 -15.30 -6.02
C ASP A 181 0.61 -16.26 -5.62
N GLY A 182 1.64 -16.35 -6.45
CA GLY A 182 2.84 -17.17 -6.27
C GLY A 182 2.69 -18.62 -6.75
N GLU A 183 3.81 -19.26 -7.06
CA GLU A 183 3.86 -20.56 -7.75
C GLU A 183 3.90 -21.77 -6.80
N THR A 184 4.40 -21.56 -5.58
CA THR A 184 4.76 -22.68 -4.69
C THR A 184 3.68 -22.94 -3.65
N ASP A 185 3.78 -24.04 -2.92
CA ASP A 185 2.95 -24.34 -1.75
C ASP A 185 3.46 -23.65 -0.47
N ASN A 186 4.56 -22.88 -0.54
CA ASN A 186 5.18 -22.20 0.59
C ASN A 186 4.36 -20.99 1.05
N GLU A 187 3.79 -21.04 2.25
CA GLU A 187 3.03 -19.93 2.84
C GLU A 187 3.88 -18.66 3.08
N GLU A 188 5.21 -18.79 3.11
CA GLU A 188 6.16 -17.69 3.26
C GLU A 188 6.66 -17.12 1.92
N GLU A 189 6.16 -17.61 0.77
CA GLU A 189 6.50 -17.03 -0.53
C GLU A 189 6.02 -15.57 -0.59
N ASP A 190 6.97 -14.64 -0.72
CA ASP A 190 6.68 -13.22 -0.82
C ASP A 190 6.37 -12.84 -2.27
N VAL A 191 5.11 -12.45 -2.51
CA VAL A 191 4.60 -12.05 -3.83
C VAL A 191 4.57 -10.53 -3.99
N GLY A 192 5.09 -9.80 -3.00
CA GLY A 192 5.22 -8.34 -3.01
C GLY A 192 3.92 -7.58 -2.84
N TRP A 193 2.87 -8.22 -2.33
CA TRP A 193 1.61 -7.60 -1.96
C TRP A 193 0.89 -8.43 -0.91
N MET A 194 0.10 -7.77 -0.06
CA MET A 194 -0.75 -8.42 0.93
C MET A 194 -2.09 -7.70 1.07
N TYR A 195 -3.09 -8.37 1.64
CA TYR A 195 -4.27 -7.68 2.15
C TYR A 195 -4.02 -7.23 3.59
N PHE A 196 -4.61 -6.10 3.96
CA PHE A 196 -4.76 -5.69 5.35
C PHE A 196 -6.14 -5.05 5.54
N GLU A 197 -6.56 -4.91 6.78
CA GLU A 197 -7.89 -4.39 7.08
C GLU A 197 -7.90 -2.86 6.97
N ILE A 198 -8.96 -2.27 6.40
CA ILE A 198 -9.05 -0.81 6.20
C ILE A 198 -8.76 -0.06 7.51
N HIS A 199 -9.16 -0.64 8.65
CA HIS A 199 -8.98 -0.04 9.97
C HIS A 199 -7.50 0.19 10.34
N GLU A 200 -6.57 -0.55 9.74
CA GLU A 200 -5.14 -0.43 10.02
C GLU A 200 -4.46 0.63 9.13
N TYR A 201 -5.20 1.41 8.34
CA TYR A 201 -4.63 2.34 7.34
C TYR A 201 -3.50 3.22 7.89
N VAL A 202 -3.75 3.91 9.01
CA VAL A 202 -2.80 4.90 9.57
C VAL A 202 -1.62 4.18 10.22
N GLU A 203 -1.89 3.10 10.96
CA GLU A 203 -0.86 2.28 11.59
C GLU A 203 0.06 1.63 10.55
N MET A 204 -0.51 1.01 9.51
CA MET A 204 0.26 0.43 8.42
C MET A 204 1.10 1.47 7.70
N TYR A 205 0.56 2.66 7.42
CA TYR A 205 1.35 3.73 6.81
C TYR A 205 2.53 4.13 7.70
N ASP A 206 2.30 4.35 9.00
CA ASP A 206 3.33 4.75 9.96
C ASP A 206 4.43 3.69 10.15
N LEU A 207 4.04 2.41 10.26
CA LEU A 207 4.98 1.30 10.34
C LEU A 207 5.90 1.22 9.12
N LEU A 208 5.35 1.47 7.92
CA LEU A 208 6.14 1.44 6.69
C LEU A 208 7.07 2.66 6.57
N GLU A 209 6.79 3.77 7.25
CA GLU A 209 7.70 4.93 7.33
C GLU A 209 8.92 4.61 8.21
N ASP A 210 8.74 3.84 9.29
CA ASP A 210 9.81 3.43 10.20
C ASP A 210 10.80 2.43 9.56
N GLY A 211 10.48 1.91 8.38
CA GLY A 211 11.37 1.12 7.54
C GLY A 211 10.70 -0.14 6.98
N THR A 212 11.40 -0.81 6.05
CA THR A 212 10.87 -1.98 5.36
C THR A 212 10.99 -3.29 6.14
N GLU A 213 11.65 -3.31 7.30
CA GLU A 213 11.69 -4.52 8.14
C GLU A 213 10.27 -4.92 8.59
N TRP A 214 9.40 -3.93 8.83
CA TRP A 214 8.00 -4.14 9.17
C TRP A 214 7.21 -4.86 8.10
N TRP A 215 7.58 -4.68 6.83
CA TRP A 215 6.99 -5.46 5.74
C TRP A 215 7.12 -6.94 6.03
N TYR A 216 8.32 -7.44 6.34
CA TYR A 216 8.55 -8.87 6.56
C TYR A 216 7.93 -9.41 7.86
N GLU A 217 7.76 -8.56 8.87
CA GLU A 217 7.06 -8.96 10.11
C GLU A 217 5.55 -9.14 9.89
N LYS A 218 4.95 -8.22 9.12
CA LYS A 218 3.51 -8.19 8.84
C LYS A 218 3.11 -9.04 7.65
N TYR A 219 4.03 -9.27 6.71
CA TYR A 219 3.74 -9.92 5.45
C TYR A 219 3.13 -11.30 5.67
N ARG A 220 2.02 -11.51 4.99
CA ARG A 220 1.34 -12.80 4.89
C ARG A 220 0.94 -13.00 3.45
N ARG A 221 1.23 -14.20 2.95
CA ARG A 221 0.92 -14.55 1.57
C ARG A 221 -0.59 -14.58 1.36
N PRO A 222 -1.13 -13.76 0.44
CA PRO A 222 -2.55 -13.76 0.11
C PRO A 222 -3.08 -15.17 -0.22
N PRO A 223 -4.26 -15.56 0.32
CA PRO A 223 -5.25 -14.70 0.96
C PRO A 223 -5.07 -14.54 2.47
N LEU A 224 -3.94 -14.96 3.07
CA LEU A 224 -3.74 -14.82 4.52
C LEU A 224 -3.66 -13.33 4.92
N LEU A 225 -4.27 -13.00 6.05
CA LEU A 225 -4.17 -11.68 6.69
C LEU A 225 -3.04 -11.65 7.74
N PRO A 226 -2.46 -10.47 8.04
CA PRO A 226 -1.56 -10.27 9.17
C PRO A 226 -2.05 -10.92 10.48
N TYR A 227 -1.11 -11.38 11.33
CA TYR A 227 -1.47 -12.17 12.54
C TYR A 227 -2.31 -11.41 13.56
N ASP A 228 -2.25 -10.08 13.54
CA ASP A 228 -2.99 -9.20 14.43
C ASP A 228 -4.29 -8.67 13.85
N CYS A 229 -4.66 -9.08 12.63
CA CYS A 229 -5.99 -8.82 12.08
C CYS A 229 -7.08 -9.44 12.96
N ILE A 230 -8.23 -8.78 13.00
CA ILE A 230 -9.37 -9.20 13.83
C ILE A 230 -10.37 -10.08 13.06
N ALA A 231 -10.30 -10.11 11.73
CA ALA A 231 -11.10 -10.99 10.89
C ALA A 231 -10.83 -12.48 11.21
N ASP A 232 -11.91 -13.25 11.23
CA ASP A 232 -11.89 -14.69 11.47
C ASP A 232 -11.80 -15.53 10.19
N GLN A 233 -11.86 -14.88 9.02
CA GLN A 233 -11.81 -15.49 7.70
C GLN A 233 -10.87 -14.72 6.77
N ASN A 234 -10.25 -15.44 5.83
CA ASN A 234 -9.41 -14.84 4.80
C ASN A 234 -10.25 -14.14 3.72
N PRO A 235 -9.79 -13.03 3.15
CA PRO A 235 -10.38 -12.42 1.96
C PRO A 235 -10.69 -13.42 0.86
N GLY A 236 -11.88 -13.28 0.25
CA GLY A 236 -12.33 -14.17 -0.82
C GLY A 236 -13.01 -15.45 -0.35
N TYR A 237 -13.12 -15.72 0.96
CA TYR A 237 -13.76 -16.96 1.48
C TYR A 237 -15.19 -17.20 0.95
N TRP A 238 -15.90 -16.13 0.57
CA TRP A 238 -17.28 -16.18 0.03
C TRP A 238 -17.37 -16.61 -1.43
N ARG A 239 -16.24 -16.78 -2.13
CA ARG A 239 -16.19 -17.21 -3.54
C ARG A 239 -16.20 -18.74 -3.71
N ASN A 240 -16.16 -19.48 -2.59
CA ASN A 240 -16.08 -20.95 -2.53
C ASN A 240 -17.41 -21.60 -2.14
#